data_AF-A0A3P3DJT0-F1
#
_entry.id   AF-A0A3P3DJT0-F1
#
_cell.length_a   1.000
_cell.length_b   1.000
_cell.length_c   1.000
_cell.angle_alpha   90.00
_cell.angle_beta   90.00
_cell.angle_gamma   90.00
#
_symmetry.space_group_name_H-M   'P 1'
#
loop_
_entity.id
_entity.type
_entity.pdbx_description
1 polymer ?
#
loop_
_entity_poly.entity_id
_entity_poly.type
_entity_poly.pdbx_seq_one_letter_code
_entity_poly.pdbx_strand_id
1 'polypeptide(L)'
;MQSFKRILGGVNARYMVRAYLIGALFMALIIYTVMQGNKAAAGSAGAIAYFSLCLLVFPFAKLVWDELKALILGDTFLILPMILLYPAKLLINVVLFSFAVFIAPFGVAYIWYQTK
;
A
#
# COMPACT_ATOMS: atom_id res chain seq x y z
N MET A 1 -15.45 20.33 1.19
CA MET A 1 -15.51 19.06 1.94
C MET A 1 -16.36 17.95 1.28
N GLN A 2 -16.71 18.03 -0.02
CA GLN A 2 -17.51 16.99 -0.71
C GLN A 2 -16.65 16.02 -1.54
N SER A 3 -15.44 16.40 -1.96
CA SER A 3 -14.59 15.61 -2.86
C SER A 3 -13.96 14.39 -2.19
N PHE A 4 -13.52 14.49 -0.94
CA PHE A 4 -12.88 13.40 -0.20
C PHE A 4 -13.87 12.27 0.17
N LYS A 5 -15.12 12.62 0.50
CA LYS A 5 -16.19 11.63 0.75
C LYS A 5 -16.59 10.87 -0.51
N ARG A 6 -16.48 11.47 -1.69
CA ARG A 6 -16.72 10.78 -2.97
C ARG A 6 -15.60 9.81 -3.33
N ILE A 7 -14.34 10.21 -3.16
CA ILE A 7 -13.16 9.35 -3.38
C ILE A 7 -13.15 8.15 -2.42
N LEU A 8 -13.48 8.38 -1.14
CA LEU A 8 -13.60 7.32 -0.14
C LEU A 8 -14.90 6.50 -0.27
N GLY A 9 -15.95 7.06 -0.87
CA GLY A 9 -17.23 6.40 -1.09
C GLY A 9 -17.24 5.43 -2.28
N GLY A 10 -16.38 5.65 -3.28
CA GLY A 10 -16.21 4.74 -4.42
C GLY A 10 -15.33 3.52 -4.13
N VAL A 11 -14.53 3.55 -3.05
CA VAL A 11 -13.66 2.43 -2.65
C VAL A 11 -14.32 1.65 -1.52
N ASN A 12 -14.34 0.31 -1.62
CA ASN A 12 -14.90 -0.54 -0.58
C ASN A 12 -14.17 -0.31 0.76
N ALA A 13 -14.86 0.26 1.76
CA ALA A 13 -14.28 0.62 3.04
C ALA A 13 -13.58 -0.56 3.74
N ARG A 14 -14.11 -1.78 3.58
CA ARG A 14 -13.50 -3.01 4.12
C ARG A 14 -12.14 -3.31 3.49
N TYR A 15 -11.96 -2.98 2.20
CA TYR A 15 -10.68 -3.14 1.50
C TYR A 15 -9.64 -2.17 2.04
N MET A 16 -10.00 -0.89 2.20
CA MET A 16 -9.11 0.14 2.73
C MET A 16 -8.63 -0.19 4.14
N VAL A 17 -9.53 -0.61 5.03
CA VAL A 17 -9.18 -1.01 6.40
C VAL A 17 -8.15 -2.15 6.40
N ARG A 18 -8.34 -3.17 5.56
CA ARG A 18 -7.38 -4.28 5.43
C ARG A 18 -6.00 -3.82 4.94
N ALA A 19 -5.97 -2.89 3.99
CA ALA A 19 -4.71 -2.31 3.51
C ALA A 19 -4.00 -1.51 4.61
N TYR A 20 -4.74 -0.69 5.37
CA TYR A 20 -4.18 0.04 6.50
C TYR A 20 -3.64 -0.86 7.61
N LEU A 21 -4.32 -1.97 7.93
CA LEU A 21 -3.82 -2.95 8.90
C LEU A 21 -2.47 -3.55 8.47
N ILE A 22 -2.33 -3.90 7.18
CA ILE A 22 -1.08 -4.42 6.63
C ILE A 22 0.02 -3.35 6.67
N GLY A 23 -0.30 -2.11 6.28
CA GLY A 23 0.66 -1.00 6.38
C GLY A 23 1.09 -0.74 7.81
N ALA A 24 0.17 -0.80 8.78
CA ALA A 24 0.46 -0.59 10.19
C ALA A 24 1.41 -1.66 10.75
N LEU A 25 1.25 -2.92 10.30
CA LEU A 25 2.19 -4.00 10.64
C LEU A 25 3.60 -3.71 10.10
N PHE A 26 3.73 -3.23 8.85
CA PHE A 26 5.04 -2.85 8.31
C PHE A 26 5.67 -1.67 9.06
N MET A 27 4.86 -0.66 9.41
CA MET A 27 5.32 0.45 10.22
C MET A 27 5.83 0.00 11.60
N ALA A 28 5.11 -0.91 12.27
CA ALA A 28 5.53 -1.48 13.55
C ALA A 28 6.87 -2.24 13.43
N LEU A 29 7.06 -3.00 12.35
CA LEU A 29 8.34 -3.68 12.07
C LEU A 29 9.48 -2.68 11.87
N ILE A 30 9.25 -1.59 11.13
CA ILE A 30 10.26 -0.54 10.90
C ILE A 30 10.62 0.16 12.22
N ILE A 31 9.64 0.47 13.06
CA ILE A 31 9.89 1.04 14.39
C ILE A 31 10.75 0.07 15.23
N TYR A 32 10.40 -1.21 15.23
CA TYR A 32 11.15 -2.23 15.97
C TYR A 32 12.61 -2.33 15.50
N THR A 33 12.87 -2.33 14.18
CA THR A 33 14.25 -2.40 13.65
C THR A 33 15.04 -1.13 13.96
N VAL A 34 14.40 0.04 13.93
CA VAL A 34 15.01 1.32 14.33
C VAL A 34 15.37 1.31 15.82
N MET A 35 14.52 0.76 16.68
CA MET A 35 14.76 0.69 18.13
C MET A 35 15.89 -0.29 18.50
N GLN A 36 16.06 -1.38 17.76
CA GLN A 36 17.11 -2.38 17.97
C GLN A 36 18.47 -1.97 17.36
N GLY A 37 18.50 -0.98 16.46
CA GLY A 37 19.71 -0.55 15.75
C GLY A 37 20.67 0.25 16.64
N ASN A 38 21.91 -0.22 16.78
CA ASN A 38 22.95 0.42 17.58
C ASN A 38 23.42 1.74 16.90
N LYS A 39 22.90 2.89 17.37
CA LYS A 39 23.45 4.26 17.21
C LYS A 39 23.81 4.80 15.79
N ALA A 40 23.31 4.24 14.70
CA ALA A 40 23.38 4.86 13.36
C ALA A 40 22.06 5.55 12.94
N ALA A 41 21.21 5.85 13.92
CA ALA A 41 19.86 6.38 13.75
C ALA A 41 19.81 7.91 13.54
N ALA A 42 20.89 8.57 13.07
CA ALA A 42 20.84 9.99 12.71
C ALA A 42 19.88 10.28 11.53
N GLY A 43 19.40 9.23 10.83
CA GLY A 43 18.31 9.27 9.85
C GLY A 43 16.98 8.65 10.30
N SER A 44 16.82 8.26 11.58
CA SER A 44 15.64 7.51 12.05
C SER A 44 14.35 8.31 12.03
N ALA A 45 14.40 9.59 12.41
CA ALA A 45 13.23 10.46 12.39
C ALA A 45 12.74 10.71 10.95
N GLY A 46 13.67 10.89 10.01
CA GLY A 46 13.36 11.04 8.58
C GLY A 46 12.78 9.77 7.98
N ALA A 47 13.32 8.60 8.32
CA ALA A 47 12.77 7.32 7.89
C ALA A 47 11.36 7.09 8.46
N ILE A 48 11.15 7.33 9.76
CA ILE A 48 9.83 7.20 10.40
C ILE A 48 8.82 8.16 9.73
N ALA A 49 9.21 9.42 9.47
CA ALA A 49 8.35 10.38 8.79
C ALA A 49 7.98 9.90 7.37
N TYR A 50 8.96 9.43 6.59
CA TYR A 50 8.74 8.90 5.24
C TYR A 50 7.79 7.68 5.26
N PHE A 51 8.05 6.70 6.10
CA PHE A 51 7.21 5.50 6.17
C PHE A 51 5.82 5.78 6.76
N SER A 52 5.67 6.82 7.58
CA SER A 52 4.36 7.30 8.03
C SER A 52 3.55 7.89 6.87
N LEU A 53 4.20 8.65 5.98
CA LEU A 53 3.56 9.11 4.73
C LEU A 53 3.20 7.93 3.84
N CYS A 54 4.10 6.96 3.68
CA CYS A 54 3.81 5.73 2.95
C CYS A 54 2.60 5.00 3.54
N LEU A 55 2.47 4.92 4.87
CA LEU A 55 1.32 4.29 5.54
C LEU A 55 -0.01 4.95 5.18
N LEU A 56 -0.07 6.28 5.21
CA LEU A 56 -1.28 7.03 4.87
C LEU A 56 -1.75 6.77 3.43
N VAL A 57 -0.77 6.59 2.55
CA VAL A 57 -0.92 6.60 1.10
C VAL A 57 -0.95 5.17 0.50
N PHE A 58 -0.52 4.17 1.27
CA PHE A 58 -0.47 2.74 0.92
C PHE A 58 -1.77 2.15 0.33
N PRO A 59 -2.98 2.39 0.87
CA PRO A 59 -4.18 1.79 0.27
C PRO A 59 -4.40 2.23 -1.17
N PHE A 60 -4.00 3.45 -1.54
CA PHE A 60 -4.12 3.94 -2.90
C PHE A 60 -3.12 3.25 -3.84
N ALA A 61 -1.87 3.06 -3.40
CA ALA A 61 -0.90 2.27 -4.15
C ALA A 61 -1.36 0.83 -4.38
N LYS A 62 -2.03 0.25 -3.37
CA LYS A 62 -2.62 -1.10 -3.48
C LYS A 62 -3.75 -1.19 -4.48
N LEU A 63 -4.61 -0.18 -4.55
CA LEU A 63 -5.64 -0.09 -5.59
C LEU A 63 -5.01 -0.10 -6.98
N VAL A 64 -3.96 0.67 -7.22
CA VAL A 64 -3.25 0.68 -8.52
C VAL A 64 -2.73 -0.70 -8.87
N TRP A 65 -2.13 -1.41 -7.91
CA TRP A 65 -1.63 -2.76 -8.17
C TRP A 65 -2.74 -3.74 -8.52
N ASP A 66 -3.87 -3.70 -7.80
CA ASP A 66 -4.97 -4.61 -8.06
C ASP A 66 -5.58 -4.37 -9.45
N GLU A 67 -5.71 -3.11 -9.86
CA GLU A 67 -6.11 -2.73 -11.22
C GLU A 67 -5.08 -3.16 -12.26
N LEU A 68 -3.80 -2.88 -12.04
CA LEU A 68 -2.71 -3.30 -12.94
C LEU A 68 -2.67 -4.83 -13.08
N LYS A 69 -2.85 -5.55 -11.99
CA LYS A 69 -2.93 -7.01 -12.00
C LYS A 69 -4.14 -7.50 -12.79
N ALA A 70 -5.31 -6.86 -12.64
CA ALA A 70 -6.48 -7.18 -13.43
C ALA A 70 -6.25 -6.89 -14.93
N LEU A 71 -5.54 -5.82 -15.28
CA LEU A 71 -5.16 -5.52 -16.66
C LEU A 71 -4.17 -6.54 -17.25
N ILE A 72 -3.17 -6.97 -16.46
CA ILE A 72 -2.16 -7.94 -16.90
C ILE A 72 -2.76 -9.33 -17.08
N LEU A 73 -3.61 -9.76 -16.15
CA LEU A 73 -4.19 -11.11 -16.17
C LEU A 73 -5.48 -11.20 -16.99
N GLY A 74 -6.20 -10.09 -17.17
CA GLY A 74 -7.54 -10.07 -17.74
C GLY A 74 -8.45 -11.04 -16.98
N ASP A 75 -9.13 -11.90 -17.74
CA ASP A 75 -10.00 -12.96 -17.22
C ASP A 75 -9.24 -14.25 -16.84
N THR A 76 -7.90 -14.24 -16.92
CA THR A 76 -7.08 -15.43 -16.66
C THR A 76 -6.90 -15.67 -15.17
N PHE A 77 -7.43 -16.79 -14.68
CA PHE A 77 -7.21 -17.24 -13.32
C PHE A 77 -5.91 -18.04 -13.20
N LEU A 78 -4.92 -17.47 -12.53
CA LEU A 78 -3.69 -18.17 -12.18
C LEU A 78 -3.87 -18.98 -10.88
N ILE A 79 -3.78 -20.29 -11.00
CA ILE A 79 -3.78 -21.22 -9.86
C ILE A 79 -2.32 -21.53 -9.51
N LEU A 80 -1.85 -20.97 -8.40
CA LEU A 80 -0.51 -21.25 -7.87
C LEU A 80 -0.62 -21.98 -6.52
N PRO A 81 0.35 -22.82 -6.17
CA PRO A 81 0.43 -23.41 -4.84
C PRO A 81 0.49 -22.34 -3.74
N MET A 82 -0.12 -22.66 -2.59
CA MET A 82 -0.19 -21.77 -1.43
C MET A 82 1.21 -21.29 -0.98
N ILE A 83 2.17 -22.21 -0.96
CA ILE A 83 3.57 -21.93 -0.59
C ILE A 83 4.23 -20.86 -1.47
N LEU A 84 3.78 -20.70 -2.71
CA LEU A 84 4.32 -19.70 -3.64
C LEU A 84 3.49 -18.40 -3.63
N LEU A 85 2.16 -18.52 -3.51
CA LEU A 85 1.26 -17.36 -3.52
C LEU A 85 1.47 -16.40 -2.35
N TYR A 86 1.60 -16.92 -1.13
CA TYR A 86 1.66 -16.07 0.06
C TYR A 86 2.95 -15.25 0.14
N PRO A 87 4.15 -15.83 -0.08
CA PRO A 87 5.39 -15.06 -0.15
C PRO A 87 5.38 -14.03 -1.27
N ALA A 88 4.91 -14.40 -2.47
CA ALA A 88 4.79 -13.46 -3.59
C ALA A 88 3.89 -12.27 -3.23
N LYS A 89 2.75 -12.53 -2.59
CA LYS A 89 1.82 -11.48 -2.13
C LYS A 89 2.44 -10.59 -1.06
N LEU A 90 3.25 -11.15 -0.16
CA LEU A 90 3.98 -10.38 0.84
C LEU A 90 5.03 -9.47 0.18
N LEU A 91 5.84 -10.01 -0.73
CA LEU A 91 6.86 -9.25 -1.46
C LEU A 91 6.25 -8.08 -2.24
N ILE A 92 5.13 -8.31 -2.93
CA ILE A 92 4.38 -7.25 -3.61
C ILE A 92 3.97 -6.17 -2.61
N ASN A 93 3.38 -6.54 -1.47
CA ASN A 93 2.95 -5.55 -0.48
C ASN A 93 4.13 -4.75 0.10
N VAL A 94 5.30 -5.36 0.28
CA VAL A 94 6.53 -4.67 0.73
C VAL A 94 6.99 -3.66 -0.33
N VAL A 95 7.05 -4.08 -1.60
CA VAL A 95 7.42 -3.18 -2.71
C VAL A 95 6.45 -2.01 -2.82
N LEU A 96 5.14 -2.29 -2.77
CA LEU A 96 4.12 -1.26 -2.79
C LEU A 96 4.21 -0.30 -1.61
N PHE A 97 4.53 -0.79 -0.41
CA PHE A 97 4.67 0.04 0.77
C PHE A 97 5.89 0.96 0.67
N SER A 98 7.03 0.42 0.23
CA SER A 98 8.26 1.19 0.04
C SER A 98 8.14 2.26 -1.05
N PHE A 99 7.40 1.99 -2.12
CA PHE A 99 7.18 2.94 -3.23
C PHE A 99 5.81 3.64 -3.19
N ALA A 100 5.10 3.59 -2.06
CA ALA A 100 3.72 4.07 -1.96
C ALA A 100 3.56 5.54 -2.38
N VAL A 101 4.51 6.40 -1.99
CA VAL A 101 4.49 7.84 -2.31
C VAL A 101 4.53 8.10 -3.83
N PHE A 102 5.20 7.24 -4.60
CA PHE A 102 5.30 7.39 -6.06
C PHE A 102 4.11 6.78 -6.78
N ILE A 103 3.59 5.65 -6.29
CA ILE A 103 2.53 4.88 -6.97
C ILE A 103 1.14 5.47 -6.66
N ALA A 104 0.91 5.95 -5.45
CA ALA A 104 -0.42 6.39 -5.05
C ALA A 104 -1.00 7.62 -5.74
N PRO A 105 -0.23 8.61 -6.23
CA PRO A 105 -0.78 9.66 -7.08
C PRO A 105 -1.58 9.10 -8.25
N PHE A 106 -1.14 7.98 -8.84
CA PHE A 106 -1.88 7.27 -9.89
C PHE A 106 -3.19 6.66 -9.36
N GLY A 107 -3.20 6.15 -8.13
CA GLY A 107 -4.40 5.59 -7.49
C GLY A 107 -5.45 6.66 -7.19
N VAL A 108 -5.02 7.85 -6.75
CA VAL A 108 -5.92 9.00 -6.56
C VAL A 108 -6.46 9.48 -7.91
N ALA A 109 -5.61 9.57 -8.93
CA ALA A 109 -6.04 9.93 -10.28
C ALA A 109 -7.06 8.92 -10.84
N TYR A 110 -6.84 7.62 -10.63
CA TYR A 110 -7.75 6.56 -11.07
C TYR A 110 -9.16 6.72 -10.49
N ILE A 111 -9.27 6.93 -9.17
CA ILE A 111 -10.57 7.13 -8.52
C ILE A 111 -11.23 8.42 -9.03
N TRP A 112 -10.45 9.47 -9.29
CA TRP A 112 -10.97 10.71 -9.86
C TRP A 112 -11.55 10.53 -11.26
N TYR A 113 -10.90 9.73 -12.12
CA TYR A 113 -11.42 9.40 -13.45
C TYR A 113 -12.69 8.55 -13.39
N GLN A 114 -12.78 7.57 -12.47
CA GLN A 114 -13.99 6.76 -12.31
C GLN A 114 -15.19 7.55 -11.74
N THR A 115 -14.94 8.59 -10.94
CA THR A 115 -15.99 9.39 -10.29
C THR A 115 -16.52 10.53 -11.17
N LYS A 116 -15.95 10.71 -12.36
CA LYS A 116 -16.35 11.71 -13.35
C LYS A 116 -17.52 11.21 -14.18
#